data_AF-A0A4R6P0P3-F1
#
_entry.id   AF-A0A4R6P0P3-F1
#
_cell.length_a   1.000
_cell.length_b   1.000
_cell.length_c   1.000
_cell.angle_alpha   90.00
_cell.angle_beta   90.00
_cell.angle_gamma   90.00
#
_symmetry.space_group_name_H-M   'P 1'
#
loop_
_entity.id
_entity.type
_entity.pdbx_description
1 polymer ?
#
loop_
_entity_poly.entity_id
_entity_poly.type
_entity_poly.pdbx_seq_one_letter_code
_entity_poly.pdbx_strand_id
1 'polypeptide(L)'
;MSDRDTLADQVIRHGFTYADLDRLARTAVTADRSMASDIDTRYNTAWSAIAEALCAADEPPTRHELVQVGWQAIYAEVREMRHTYGQDRDDPNAPVASMPRAQQFWFVHPVEPGLSFIERLAAKQIMATLSPIYQDAVLALAVHGDYDRAAASLGLKYSAFTARMSVARKAFRQLWFAPEPAPPIRGTDRRVGSRTTALRTHCHRGHELAGDNVRERRGRKERVCRACEHDRSVAKRTAQERAA
;
A
#
# COMPACT_ATOMS: atom_id res chain seq x y z
N MET A 1 -40.55 -32.97 22.04
CA MET A 1 -41.23 -31.85 21.35
C MET A 1 -40.67 -30.58 21.96
N SER A 2 -39.63 -30.05 21.32
CA SER A 2 -38.90 -28.88 21.81
C SER A 2 -39.59 -27.62 21.27
N ASP A 3 -39.54 -26.50 22.00
CA ASP A 3 -40.18 -25.21 21.65
C ASP A 3 -40.00 -24.73 20.20
N ARG A 4 -38.96 -25.22 19.52
CA ARG A 4 -38.69 -24.95 18.10
C ARG A 4 -39.76 -25.50 17.14
N ASP A 5 -40.37 -26.65 17.45
CA ASP A 5 -41.43 -27.24 16.62
C ASP A 5 -42.72 -26.41 16.72
N THR A 6 -43.00 -25.84 17.90
CA THR A 6 -44.18 -25.00 18.13
C THR A 6 -44.14 -23.69 17.35
N LEU A 7 -42.95 -23.09 17.20
CA LEU A 7 -42.77 -21.86 16.43
C LEU A 7 -42.84 -22.10 14.92
N ALA A 8 -42.43 -23.27 14.43
CA ALA A 8 -42.41 -23.58 13.00
C ALA A 8 -43.79 -23.52 12.34
N ASP A 9 -44.81 -23.98 13.07
CA ASP A 9 -46.22 -24.02 12.60
C ASP A 9 -46.99 -22.73 12.91
N GLN A 10 -46.37 -21.78 13.62
CA GLN A 10 -47.01 -20.51 13.94
C GLN A 10 -47.20 -19.68 12.65
N VAL A 11 -48.45 -19.31 12.39
CA VAL A 11 -48.84 -18.43 11.28
C VAL A 11 -48.38 -17.00 11.58
N ILE A 12 -47.70 -16.39 10.62
CA ILE A 12 -47.21 -15.00 10.68
C ILE A 12 -48.28 -14.09 10.09
N ARG A 13 -48.62 -14.27 8.80
CA ARG A 13 -49.63 -13.49 8.07
C ARG A 13 -50.04 -14.23 6.80
N HIS A 14 -51.25 -13.97 6.30
CA HIS A 14 -51.74 -14.50 5.02
C HIS A 14 -51.66 -16.04 4.88
N GLY A 15 -51.71 -16.75 6.01
CA GLY A 15 -51.58 -18.22 6.05
C GLY A 15 -50.15 -18.76 5.93
N PHE A 16 -49.13 -17.91 5.84
CA PHE A 16 -47.73 -18.32 5.85
C PHE A 16 -47.22 -18.57 7.26
N THR A 17 -46.49 -19.67 7.46
CA THR A 17 -45.84 -20.02 8.73
C THR A 17 -44.34 -19.68 8.74
N TYR A 18 -43.70 -19.74 9.90
CA TYR A 18 -42.23 -19.64 9.99
C TYR A 18 -41.52 -20.69 9.13
N ALA A 19 -42.03 -21.93 9.09
CA ALA A 19 -41.49 -22.98 8.25
C ALA A 19 -41.61 -22.65 6.75
N ASP A 20 -42.65 -21.93 6.34
CA ASP A 20 -42.75 -21.43 4.97
C ASP A 20 -41.69 -20.39 4.66
N LEU A 21 -41.46 -19.42 5.55
CA LEU A 21 -40.43 -18.39 5.35
C LEU A 21 -39.02 -19.00 5.27
N ASP A 22 -38.68 -19.95 6.15
CA ASP A 22 -37.38 -20.65 6.10
C ASP A 22 -37.20 -21.36 4.75
N ARG A 23 -38.23 -22.08 4.27
CA ARG A 23 -38.20 -22.75 2.95
C ARG A 23 -38.04 -21.75 1.80
N LEU A 24 -38.77 -20.64 1.83
CA LEU A 24 -38.69 -19.59 0.80
C LEU A 24 -37.32 -18.91 0.79
N ALA A 25 -36.76 -18.60 1.96
CA ALA A 25 -35.43 -18.01 2.10
C ALA A 25 -34.35 -18.96 1.56
N ARG A 26 -34.40 -20.26 1.91
CA ARG A 26 -33.47 -21.28 1.35
C ARG A 26 -33.60 -21.40 -0.17
N THR A 27 -34.81 -21.29 -0.69
CA THR A 27 -35.07 -21.31 -2.14
C THR A 27 -34.44 -20.10 -2.82
N ALA A 28 -34.59 -18.90 -2.25
CA ALA A 28 -33.96 -17.68 -2.74
C ALA A 28 -32.41 -17.77 -2.71
N VAL A 29 -31.84 -18.30 -1.63
CA VAL A 29 -30.38 -18.54 -1.51
C VAL A 29 -29.89 -19.55 -2.56
N THR A 30 -30.67 -20.59 -2.85
CA THR A 30 -30.31 -21.61 -3.86
C THR A 30 -30.38 -21.04 -5.28
N ALA A 31 -31.32 -20.13 -5.52
CA ALA A 31 -31.42 -19.40 -6.79
C ALA A 31 -30.27 -18.41 -7.00
N ASP A 32 -29.71 -17.87 -5.91
CA ASP A 32 -28.53 -17.00 -5.96
C ASP A 32 -27.25 -17.79 -6.28
N ARG A 33 -26.66 -17.49 -7.43
CA ARG A 33 -25.37 -18.05 -7.86
C ARG A 33 -24.17 -17.17 -7.51
N SER A 34 -24.39 -16.07 -6.77
CA SER A 34 -23.29 -15.21 -6.35
C SER A 34 -22.43 -15.94 -5.30
N MET A 35 -21.10 -15.90 -5.47
CA MET A 35 -20.14 -16.42 -4.47
C MET A 35 -19.59 -15.31 -3.57
N ALA A 36 -20.20 -14.12 -3.62
CA ALA A 36 -19.63 -12.92 -3.01
C ALA A 36 -19.90 -12.84 -1.49
N SER A 37 -20.91 -13.55 -0.99
CA SER A 37 -21.29 -13.57 0.43
C SER A 37 -21.38 -15.01 0.95
N ASP A 38 -21.13 -15.20 2.25
CA ASP A 38 -21.39 -16.48 2.90
C ASP A 38 -22.88 -16.83 2.87
N ILE A 39 -23.18 -18.11 3.08
CA ILE A 39 -24.54 -18.65 2.93
C ILE A 39 -25.49 -18.16 4.04
N ASP A 40 -24.96 -17.90 5.24
CA ASP A 40 -25.77 -17.49 6.39
C ASP A 40 -26.21 -16.04 6.23
N THR A 41 -25.31 -15.16 5.79
CA THR A 41 -25.63 -13.76 5.47
C THR A 41 -26.70 -13.68 4.37
N ARG A 42 -26.58 -14.50 3.31
CA ARG A 42 -27.59 -14.56 2.24
C ARG A 42 -28.94 -15.06 2.73
N TYR A 43 -28.93 -16.10 3.56
CA TYR A 43 -30.14 -16.62 4.19
C TYR A 43 -30.83 -15.55 5.06
N ASN A 44 -30.07 -14.89 5.94
CA ASN A 44 -30.61 -13.86 6.84
C ASN A 44 -31.17 -12.66 6.06
N THR A 45 -30.47 -12.24 5.00
CA THR A 45 -30.91 -11.15 4.11
C THR A 45 -32.22 -11.50 3.40
N ALA A 46 -32.29 -12.69 2.79
CA ALA A 46 -33.50 -13.15 2.12
C ALA A 46 -34.66 -13.32 3.10
N TRP A 47 -34.40 -13.91 4.27
CA TRP A 47 -35.43 -14.14 5.29
C TRP A 47 -36.02 -12.81 5.78
N SER A 48 -35.19 -11.82 6.10
CA SER A 48 -35.67 -10.49 6.55
C SER A 48 -36.51 -9.82 5.48
N ALA A 49 -36.02 -9.78 4.23
CA ALA A 49 -36.75 -9.15 3.12
C ALA A 49 -38.08 -9.83 2.82
N ILE A 50 -38.13 -11.16 2.88
CA ILE A 50 -39.36 -11.94 2.74
C ILE A 50 -40.34 -11.62 3.87
N ALA A 51 -39.88 -11.60 5.12
CA ALA A 51 -40.71 -11.32 6.28
C ALA A 51 -41.29 -9.90 6.22
N GLU A 52 -40.47 -8.90 5.87
CA GLU A 52 -40.89 -7.51 5.69
C GLU A 52 -41.92 -7.36 4.57
N ALA A 53 -41.68 -7.96 3.40
CA ALA A 53 -42.61 -7.91 2.28
C ALA A 53 -43.95 -8.60 2.61
N LEU A 54 -43.90 -9.74 3.30
CA LEU A 54 -45.11 -10.43 3.74
C LEU A 54 -45.92 -9.57 4.73
N CYS A 55 -45.26 -8.93 5.69
CA CYS A 55 -45.90 -8.06 6.67
C CYS A 55 -46.44 -6.75 6.07
N ALA A 56 -45.79 -6.24 5.02
CA ALA A 56 -46.20 -5.02 4.32
C ALA A 56 -47.33 -5.25 3.30
N ALA A 57 -47.54 -6.49 2.84
CA ALA A 57 -48.56 -6.79 1.83
C ALA A 57 -49.99 -6.71 2.40
N ASP A 58 -50.86 -5.94 1.76
CA ASP A 58 -52.28 -5.86 2.10
C ASP A 58 -53.04 -7.12 1.65
N GLU A 59 -52.68 -7.66 0.49
CA GLU A 59 -53.22 -8.91 -0.07
C GLU A 59 -52.23 -10.08 0.07
N PRO A 60 -52.69 -11.35 0.04
CA PRO A 60 -51.81 -12.50 0.15
C PRO A 60 -50.81 -12.58 -1.01
N PRO A 61 -49.49 -12.42 -0.77
CA PRO A 61 -48.50 -12.55 -1.82
C PRO A 61 -48.34 -14.02 -2.23
N THR A 62 -47.97 -14.27 -3.47
CA THR A 62 -47.61 -15.60 -3.94
C THR A 62 -46.24 -16.01 -3.41
N ARG A 63 -46.00 -17.32 -3.29
CA ARG A 63 -44.69 -17.88 -2.93
C ARG A 63 -43.58 -17.40 -3.87
N HIS A 64 -43.89 -17.30 -5.16
CA HIS A 64 -42.93 -16.86 -6.18
C HIS A 64 -42.50 -15.40 -5.97
N GLU A 65 -43.46 -14.51 -5.70
CA GLU A 65 -43.15 -13.09 -5.40
C GLU A 65 -42.25 -12.96 -4.18
N LEU A 66 -42.54 -13.70 -3.11
CA LEU A 66 -41.69 -13.70 -1.91
C LEU A 66 -40.27 -14.20 -2.20
N VAL A 67 -40.12 -15.31 -2.94
CA VAL A 67 -38.78 -15.80 -3.35
C VAL A 67 -38.05 -14.75 -4.18
N GLN A 68 -38.75 -14.09 -5.11
CA GLN A 68 -38.18 -13.04 -5.94
C GLN A 68 -37.70 -11.84 -5.11
N VAL A 69 -38.48 -11.40 -4.11
CA VAL A 69 -38.07 -10.35 -3.16
C VAL A 69 -36.80 -10.75 -2.41
N GLY A 70 -36.76 -11.96 -1.85
CA GLY A 70 -35.60 -12.46 -1.12
C GLY A 70 -34.34 -12.51 -2.01
N TRP A 71 -34.50 -12.97 -3.25
CA TRP A 71 -33.40 -13.01 -4.23
C TRP A 71 -32.90 -11.60 -4.62
N GLN A 72 -33.82 -10.67 -4.86
CA GLN A 72 -33.47 -9.27 -5.15
C GLN A 72 -32.73 -8.59 -4.00
N ALA A 73 -33.13 -8.88 -2.76
CA ALA A 73 -32.45 -8.36 -1.56
C ALA A 73 -31.00 -8.87 -1.45
N ILE A 74 -30.77 -10.18 -1.69
CA ILE A 74 -29.41 -10.74 -1.76
C ILE A 74 -28.58 -10.02 -2.83
N TYR A 75 -29.16 -9.80 -4.01
CA TYR A 75 -28.44 -9.16 -5.11
C TYR A 75 -28.09 -7.69 -4.79
N ALA A 76 -29.00 -6.97 -4.14
CA ALA A 76 -28.76 -5.59 -3.70
C ALA A 76 -27.62 -5.52 -2.67
N GLU A 77 -27.63 -6.41 -1.68
CA GLU A 77 -26.58 -6.50 -0.66
C GLU A 77 -25.21 -6.81 -1.28
N VAL A 78 -25.15 -7.81 -2.16
CA VAL A 78 -23.91 -8.15 -2.88
C VAL A 78 -23.41 -6.97 -3.71
N ARG A 79 -24.29 -6.25 -4.39
CA ARG A 79 -23.92 -5.07 -5.18
C ARG A 79 -23.34 -3.95 -4.31
N GLU A 80 -23.89 -3.74 -3.11
CA GLU A 80 -23.40 -2.71 -2.19
C GLU A 80 -22.07 -3.10 -1.53
N MET A 81 -21.92 -4.37 -1.16
CA MET A 81 -20.66 -4.90 -0.66
C MET A 81 -19.55 -4.76 -1.73
N ARG A 82 -19.83 -5.11 -2.99
CA ARG A 82 -18.90 -4.91 -4.12
C ARG A 82 -18.49 -3.45 -4.26
N HIS A 83 -19.44 -2.53 -4.18
CA HIS A 83 -19.19 -1.10 -4.22
C HIS A 83 -18.29 -0.63 -3.06
N THR A 84 -18.52 -1.14 -1.85
CA THR A 84 -17.68 -0.86 -0.66
C THR A 84 -16.22 -1.28 -0.88
N TYR A 85 -16.00 -2.41 -1.55
CA TYR A 85 -14.66 -2.88 -1.93
C TYR A 85 -14.12 -2.26 -3.23
N GLY A 86 -14.82 -1.26 -3.78
CA GLY A 86 -14.41 -0.57 -4.98
C GLY A 86 -14.40 -1.45 -6.23
N GLN A 87 -15.25 -2.47 -6.30
CA GLN A 87 -15.55 -3.18 -7.54
C GLN A 87 -16.57 -2.39 -8.35
N ASP A 88 -16.39 -2.36 -9.67
CA ASP A 88 -17.36 -1.74 -10.57
C ASP A 88 -18.76 -2.36 -10.38
N ARG A 89 -19.79 -1.51 -10.31
CA ARG A 89 -21.18 -1.93 -10.12
C ARG A 89 -21.77 -2.56 -11.37
N ASP A 90 -21.25 -2.21 -12.54
CA ASP A 90 -21.79 -2.60 -13.84
C ASP A 90 -20.98 -3.72 -14.50
N ASP A 91 -19.78 -4.03 -13.98
CA ASP A 91 -18.98 -5.20 -14.37
C ASP A 91 -18.84 -6.21 -13.21
N PRO A 92 -19.60 -7.32 -13.21
CA PRO A 92 -19.57 -8.32 -12.16
C PRO A 92 -18.26 -9.13 -12.09
N ASN A 93 -17.40 -9.02 -13.10
CA ASN A 93 -16.08 -9.66 -13.13
C ASN A 93 -14.94 -8.67 -12.83
N ALA A 94 -15.26 -7.42 -12.49
CA ALA A 94 -14.26 -6.41 -12.20
C ALA A 94 -13.43 -6.81 -10.95
N PRO A 95 -12.10 -6.65 -10.99
CA PRO A 95 -11.26 -6.97 -9.84
C PRO A 95 -11.57 -6.07 -8.64
N VAL A 96 -11.26 -6.54 -7.43
CA VAL A 96 -11.32 -5.72 -6.20
C VAL A 96 -10.53 -4.43 -6.40
N ALA A 97 -11.06 -3.31 -5.91
CA ALA A 97 -10.49 -1.98 -6.11
C ALA A 97 -10.24 -1.65 -7.59
N SER A 98 -11.13 -2.04 -8.50
CA SER A 98 -11.12 -1.64 -9.90
C SER A 98 -11.62 -0.20 -10.11
N MET A 99 -12.46 0.31 -9.21
CA MET A 99 -13.01 1.66 -9.32
C MET A 99 -11.90 2.71 -9.10
N PRO A 100 -11.78 3.72 -9.99
CA PRO A 100 -10.71 4.73 -9.91
C PRO A 100 -10.63 5.46 -8.56
N ARG A 101 -11.77 5.76 -7.93
CA ARG A 101 -11.80 6.43 -6.62
C ARG A 101 -11.39 5.52 -5.47
N ALA A 102 -11.73 4.24 -5.54
CA ALA A 102 -11.25 3.27 -4.56
C ALA A 102 -9.73 3.08 -4.69
N GLN A 103 -9.21 3.03 -5.91
CA GLN A 103 -7.75 3.02 -6.15
C GLN A 103 -7.08 4.28 -5.60
N GLN A 104 -7.68 5.45 -5.81
CA GLN A 104 -7.18 6.70 -5.26
C GLN A 104 -7.15 6.65 -3.72
N PHE A 105 -8.23 6.25 -3.07
CA PHE A 105 -8.29 6.19 -1.61
C PHE A 105 -7.23 5.26 -1.00
N TRP A 106 -7.04 4.07 -1.57
CA TRP A 106 -6.14 3.07 -0.99
C TRP A 106 -4.68 3.22 -1.42
N PHE A 107 -4.42 3.71 -2.64
CA PHE A 107 -3.07 3.71 -3.22
C PHE A 107 -2.50 5.10 -3.44
N VAL A 108 -3.34 6.15 -3.47
CA VAL A 108 -2.88 7.53 -3.53
C VAL A 108 -2.88 8.06 -2.11
N HIS A 109 -1.69 8.09 -1.49
CA HIS A 109 -1.52 8.80 -0.24
C HIS A 109 -1.94 10.26 -0.46
N PRO A 110 -2.89 10.79 0.32
CA PRO A 110 -3.21 12.20 0.26
C PRO A 110 -1.91 12.96 0.55
N VAL A 111 -1.48 13.79 -0.40
CA VAL A 111 -0.52 14.84 -0.09
C VAL A 111 -1.28 15.81 0.79
N GLU A 112 -1.30 15.58 2.11
CA GLU A 112 -2.07 16.42 3.03
C GLU A 112 -1.66 17.89 2.83
N PRO A 113 -2.53 18.76 2.29
CA PRO A 113 -2.17 20.13 1.95
C PRO A 113 -1.75 20.96 3.19
N GLY A 114 -2.21 20.54 4.37
CA GLY A 114 -1.98 21.19 5.65
C GLY A 114 -0.67 20.83 6.37
N LEU A 115 -0.10 19.64 6.13
CA LEU A 115 1.19 19.26 6.74
C LEU A 115 2.27 20.26 6.34
N SER A 116 2.25 20.72 5.09
CA SER A 116 3.25 21.66 4.59
C SER A 116 3.34 22.97 5.38
N PHE A 117 2.23 23.49 5.93
CA PHE A 117 2.25 24.74 6.70
C PHE A 117 2.73 24.52 8.12
N ILE A 118 2.19 23.50 8.80
CA ILE A 118 2.57 23.15 10.17
C ILE A 118 4.05 22.76 10.21
N GLU A 119 4.52 21.96 9.25
CA GLU A 119 5.92 21.58 9.13
C GLU A 119 6.83 22.79 8.89
N ARG A 120 6.41 23.75 8.05
CA ARG A 120 7.16 25.00 7.83
C ARG A 120 7.23 25.85 9.09
N LEU A 121 6.15 25.96 9.85
CA LEU A 121 6.11 26.71 11.11
C LEU A 121 6.99 26.02 12.17
N ALA A 122 6.84 24.70 12.34
CA ALA A 122 7.64 23.90 13.26
C ALA A 122 9.13 23.99 12.92
N ALA A 123 9.50 23.90 11.64
CA ALA A 123 10.89 24.05 11.20
C ALA A 123 11.46 25.42 11.58
N LYS A 124 10.69 26.50 11.42
CA LYS A 124 11.12 27.84 11.86
C LYS A 124 11.30 27.94 13.37
N GLN A 125 10.35 27.42 14.14
CA GLN A 125 10.42 27.42 15.61
C GLN A 125 11.63 26.63 16.11
N ILE A 126 11.85 25.42 15.58
CA ILE A 126 13.01 24.59 15.94
C ILE A 126 14.31 25.26 15.52
N MET A 127 14.40 25.82 14.31
CA MET A 127 15.59 26.56 13.87
C MET A 127 15.95 27.69 14.84
N ALA A 128 14.96 28.44 15.35
CA ALA A 128 15.18 29.52 16.31
C ALA A 128 15.75 29.05 17.66
N THR A 129 15.54 27.77 18.03
CA THR A 129 16.09 27.19 19.27
C THR A 129 17.51 26.66 19.12
N LEU A 130 18.01 26.49 17.89
CA LEU A 130 19.39 26.04 17.67
C LEU A 130 20.37 27.16 18.02
N SER A 131 21.58 26.82 18.47
CA SER A 131 22.67 27.80 18.61
C SER A 131 22.97 28.48 17.26
N PRO A 132 23.31 29.78 17.23
CA PRO A 132 23.61 30.52 15.99
C PRO A 132 24.63 29.80 15.08
N ILE A 133 25.65 29.18 15.68
CA ILE A 133 26.69 28.43 14.95
C ILE A 133 26.10 27.27 14.12
N TYR A 134 25.04 26.63 14.62
CA TYR A 134 24.35 25.55 13.94
C TYR A 134 23.32 26.07 12.95
N GLN A 135 22.66 27.19 13.25
CA GLN A 135 21.76 27.87 12.32
C GLN A 135 22.51 28.27 11.04
N ASP A 136 23.68 28.91 11.19
CA ASP A 136 24.54 29.33 10.06
C ASP A 136 24.94 28.15 9.19
N ALA A 137 25.29 27.01 9.79
CA ALA A 137 25.67 25.81 9.05
C ALA A 137 24.49 25.25 8.22
N VAL A 138 23.29 25.21 8.81
CA VAL A 138 22.08 24.74 8.11
C VAL A 138 21.70 25.71 6.98
N LEU A 139 21.74 27.01 7.23
CA LEU A 139 21.44 28.05 6.23
C LEU A 139 22.45 28.02 5.08
N ALA A 140 23.75 27.94 5.37
CA ALA A 140 24.78 27.82 4.35
C ALA A 140 24.57 26.58 3.46
N LEU A 141 24.22 25.42 4.05
CA LEU A 141 23.92 24.22 3.27
C LEU A 141 22.64 24.37 2.44
N ALA A 142 21.63 25.08 2.94
CA ALA A 142 20.39 25.33 2.23
C ALA A 142 20.60 26.24 1.00
N VAL A 143 21.45 27.27 1.14
CA VAL A 143 21.78 28.22 0.05
C VAL A 143 22.67 27.58 -1.00
N HIS A 144 23.72 26.87 -0.59
CA HIS A 144 24.74 26.39 -1.53
C HIS A 144 24.48 24.98 -2.06
N GLY A 145 23.64 24.17 -1.39
CA GLY A 145 23.30 22.81 -1.79
C GLY A 145 24.46 21.80 -1.69
N ASP A 146 25.66 22.26 -1.38
CA ASP A 146 26.91 21.51 -1.36
C ASP A 146 27.71 21.79 -0.08
N TYR A 147 28.31 20.75 0.50
CA TYR A 147 29.03 20.83 1.77
C TYR A 147 30.35 21.58 1.68
N ASP A 148 31.10 21.45 0.58
CA ASP A 148 32.39 22.11 0.40
C ASP A 148 32.18 23.62 0.20
N ARG A 149 31.19 23.99 -0.63
CA ARG A 149 30.81 25.40 -0.83
C ARG A 149 30.23 26.03 0.43
N ALA A 150 29.38 25.32 1.16
CA ALA A 150 28.84 25.80 2.42
C ALA A 150 29.93 26.00 3.48
N ALA A 151 30.89 25.06 3.59
CA ALA A 151 32.03 25.20 4.48
C ALA A 151 32.89 26.42 4.12
N ALA A 152 33.21 26.59 2.84
CA ALA A 152 33.98 27.73 2.34
C ALA A 152 33.29 29.07 2.61
N SER A 153 31.96 29.16 2.46
CA SER A 153 31.20 30.39 2.75
C SER A 153 31.30 30.86 4.20
N LEU A 154 31.54 29.92 5.13
CA LEU A 154 31.70 30.19 6.56
C LEU A 154 33.18 30.26 7.00
N GLY A 155 34.13 30.17 6.06
CA GLY A 155 35.57 30.13 6.36
C GLY A 155 36.01 28.88 7.13
N LEU A 156 35.29 27.76 6.98
CA LEU A 156 35.54 26.52 7.71
C LEU A 156 36.19 25.45 6.84
N LYS A 157 36.95 24.57 7.48
CA LYS A 157 37.34 23.29 6.88
C LYS A 157 36.10 22.38 6.74
N TYR A 158 36.07 21.58 5.68
CA TYR A 158 35.00 20.60 5.43
C TYR A 158 34.67 19.74 6.66
N SER A 159 35.69 19.19 7.33
CA SER A 159 35.50 18.34 8.52
C SER A 159 34.88 19.08 9.71
N ALA A 160 35.18 20.36 9.90
CA ALA A 160 34.58 21.18 10.93
C ALA A 160 33.10 21.46 10.61
N PHE A 161 32.80 21.73 9.33
CA PHE A 161 31.43 21.93 8.87
C PHE A 161 30.57 20.67 8.99
N THR A 162 31.08 19.50 8.61
CA THR A 162 30.35 18.23 8.74
C THR A 162 30.06 17.89 10.21
N ALA A 163 31.01 18.16 11.12
CA ALA A 163 30.79 18.01 12.55
C ALA A 163 29.66 18.93 13.06
N ARG A 164 29.66 20.21 12.66
CA ARG A 164 28.57 21.16 13.00
C ARG A 164 27.22 20.68 12.48
N MET A 165 27.16 20.22 11.23
CA MET A 165 25.92 19.69 10.65
C MET A 165 25.41 18.42 11.34
N SER A 166 26.30 17.55 11.81
CA SER A 166 25.92 16.35 12.56
C SER A 166 25.20 16.73 13.87
N VAL A 167 25.77 17.67 14.63
CA VAL A 167 25.16 18.16 15.88
C VAL A 167 23.83 18.88 15.60
N ALA A 168 23.81 19.78 14.60
CA ALA A 168 22.60 20.50 14.21
C ALA A 168 21.45 19.54 13.84
N ARG A 169 21.73 18.51 13.03
CA ARG A 169 20.74 17.49 12.64
C ARG A 169 20.22 16.70 13.83
N LYS A 170 21.10 16.31 14.76
CA LYS A 170 20.70 15.57 15.96
C LYS A 170 19.76 16.40 16.83
N ALA A 171 20.13 17.66 17.10
CA ALA A 171 19.33 18.57 17.91
C ALA A 171 17.97 18.88 17.27
N PHE A 172 17.97 19.27 15.98
CA PHE A 172 16.74 19.53 15.23
C PHE A 172 15.79 18.33 15.27
N ARG A 173 16.33 17.13 15.04
CA ARG A 173 15.56 15.89 15.02
C ARG A 173 14.97 15.53 16.37
N GLN A 174 15.70 15.72 17.46
CA GLN A 174 15.16 15.47 18.80
C GLN A 174 13.95 16.36 19.08
N LEU A 175 14.02 17.63 18.68
CA LEU A 175 12.93 18.58 18.86
C LEU A 175 11.76 18.30 17.90
N TRP A 176 12.04 17.84 16.68
CA TRP A 176 11.02 17.51 15.69
C TRP A 176 10.07 16.38 16.12
N PHE A 177 10.59 15.41 16.89
CA PHE A 177 9.81 14.26 17.34
C PHE A 177 9.35 14.37 18.80
N ALA A 178 9.72 15.43 19.53
CA ALA A 178 9.36 15.58 20.93
C ALA A 178 7.82 15.62 21.14
N PRO A 179 7.29 15.00 22.22
CA PRO A 179 8.02 14.36 23.32
C PRO A 179 8.49 12.93 23.04
N GLU A 180 8.16 12.36 21.88
CA GLU A 180 8.52 11.00 21.50
C GLU A 180 9.99 10.88 21.05
N PRO A 181 10.60 9.69 21.19
CA PRO A 181 11.93 9.45 20.65
C PRO A 181 11.89 9.43 19.13
N ALA A 182 12.80 10.16 18.49
CA ALA A 182 12.94 10.10 17.03
C ALA A 182 13.22 8.66 16.55
N PRO A 183 12.57 8.19 15.46
CA PRO A 183 12.79 6.84 14.94
C PRO A 183 14.26 6.59 14.55
N PRO A 184 14.72 5.38 14.19
CA PRO A 184 16.08 5.20 13.67
C PRO A 184 16.24 5.84 12.28
N ILE A 185 17.39 6.47 11.99
CA ILE A 185 17.70 6.98 10.63
C ILE A 185 18.02 5.80 9.72
N ARG A 186 17.27 5.63 8.63
CA ARG A 186 17.58 4.66 7.58
C ARG A 186 18.08 5.41 6.34
N GLY A 187 19.35 5.25 5.99
CA GLY A 187 19.94 5.77 4.76
C GLY A 187 21.04 6.83 4.95
N THR A 188 21.88 6.96 3.92
CA THR A 188 22.94 7.98 3.82
C THR A 188 22.40 9.21 3.08
N ASP A 189 22.87 10.41 3.46
CA ASP A 189 22.54 11.65 2.77
C ASP A 189 22.85 11.52 1.26
N ARG A 190 21.79 11.62 0.44
CA ARG A 190 21.85 11.43 -1.01
C ARG A 190 22.65 12.53 -1.71
N ARG A 191 22.85 13.70 -1.09
CA ARG A 191 23.66 14.80 -1.63
C ARG A 191 25.13 14.45 -1.71
N VAL A 192 25.60 13.51 -0.90
CA VAL A 192 26.97 12.98 -0.97
C VAL A 192 27.14 12.07 -2.20
N GLY A 193 26.05 11.57 -2.78
CA GLY A 193 26.06 10.73 -3.97
C GLY A 193 26.46 11.45 -5.26
N SER A 194 26.55 12.79 -5.26
CA SER A 194 27.12 13.57 -6.38
C SER A 194 28.64 13.45 -6.45
N ARG A 195 29.30 12.97 -5.39
CA ARG A 195 30.62 12.34 -5.51
C ARG A 195 30.38 10.90 -5.95
N THR A 196 29.85 10.73 -7.15
CA THR A 196 30.03 9.49 -7.88
C THR A 196 31.53 9.26 -7.91
N THR A 197 32.00 8.30 -7.12
CA THR A 197 33.23 7.58 -7.41
C THR A 197 33.20 7.37 -8.92
N ALA A 198 34.09 8.04 -9.65
CA ALA A 198 34.10 7.96 -11.11
C ALA A 198 33.98 6.48 -11.45
N LEU A 199 32.93 6.12 -12.18
CA LEU A 199 32.67 4.72 -12.51
C LEU A 199 33.97 4.18 -13.09
N ARG A 200 34.50 3.10 -12.48
CA ARG A 200 35.77 2.51 -12.91
C ARG A 200 35.71 2.32 -14.42
N THR A 201 36.61 2.98 -15.14
CA THR A 201 36.70 2.92 -16.61
C THR A 201 37.35 1.62 -17.08
N HIS A 202 38.10 0.95 -16.19
CA HIS A 202 38.79 -0.29 -16.47
C HIS A 202 38.54 -1.32 -15.36
N CYS A 203 38.54 -2.60 -15.73
CA CYS A 203 38.50 -3.70 -14.78
C CYS A 203 39.88 -3.92 -14.13
N HIS A 204 39.98 -4.79 -13.14
CA HIS A 204 41.26 -5.11 -12.47
C HIS A 204 42.31 -5.74 -13.39
N ARG A 205 41.91 -6.29 -14.55
CA ARG A 205 42.81 -6.79 -15.61
C ARG A 205 43.10 -5.76 -16.70
N GLY A 206 42.65 -4.51 -16.53
CA GLY A 206 42.88 -3.44 -17.49
C GLY A 206 41.94 -3.43 -18.71
N HIS A 207 40.92 -4.28 -18.76
CA HIS A 207 39.93 -4.22 -19.84
C HIS A 207 39.02 -3.01 -19.66
N GLU A 208 38.76 -2.28 -20.75
CA GLU A 208 37.83 -1.15 -20.74
C GLU A 208 36.41 -1.61 -20.39
N LEU A 209 35.81 -0.95 -19.40
CA LEU A 209 34.43 -1.15 -18.97
C LEU A 209 33.53 -0.15 -19.70
N ALA A 210 33.31 -0.37 -20.98
CA ALA A 210 32.39 0.39 -21.83
C ALA A 210 31.60 -0.53 -22.78
N GLY A 211 30.44 -0.05 -23.26
CA GLY A 211 29.60 -0.73 -24.24
C GLY A 211 29.31 -2.19 -23.91
N ASP A 212 29.61 -3.07 -24.88
CA ASP A 212 29.32 -4.51 -24.80
C ASP A 212 30.22 -5.28 -23.83
N ASN A 213 31.32 -4.68 -23.35
CA ASN A 213 32.23 -5.34 -22.42
C ASN A 213 31.75 -5.26 -20.96
N VAL A 214 30.59 -4.66 -20.71
CA VAL A 214 29.99 -4.45 -19.39
C VAL A 214 28.73 -5.28 -19.26
N ARG A 215 28.62 -6.02 -18.16
CA ARG A 215 27.39 -6.68 -17.73
C ARG A 215 27.10 -6.32 -16.29
N GLU A 216 25.86 -5.99 -15.98
CA GLU A 216 25.41 -5.85 -14.59
C GLU A 216 24.99 -7.20 -14.01
N ARG A 217 25.49 -7.53 -12.83
CA ARG A 217 25.14 -8.79 -12.17
C ARG A 217 23.73 -8.69 -11.58
N ARG A 218 22.81 -9.59 -11.98
CA ARG A 218 21.44 -9.62 -11.43
C ARG A 218 21.47 -9.64 -9.89
N GLY A 219 20.77 -8.69 -9.26
CA GLY A 219 20.66 -8.57 -7.80
C GLY A 219 21.79 -7.80 -7.10
N ARG A 220 22.81 -7.31 -7.82
CA ARG A 220 23.87 -6.45 -7.25
C ARG A 220 24.16 -5.28 -8.20
N LYS A 221 24.35 -4.06 -7.69
CA LYS A 221 24.79 -2.89 -8.48
C LYS A 221 26.29 -2.97 -8.79
N GLU A 222 26.75 -4.08 -9.35
CA GLU A 222 28.15 -4.36 -9.64
C GLU A 222 28.34 -4.58 -11.15
N ARG A 223 29.27 -3.82 -11.75
CA ARG A 223 29.66 -3.94 -13.17
C ARG A 223 30.72 -5.04 -13.31
N VAL A 224 30.44 -6.04 -14.14
CA VAL A 224 31.34 -7.16 -14.42
C VAL A 224 31.86 -7.04 -15.86
N CYS A 225 33.15 -7.30 -16.04
CA CYS A 225 33.79 -7.31 -17.35
C CYS A 225 33.48 -8.62 -18.09
N ARG A 226 32.85 -8.53 -19.27
CA ARG A 226 32.54 -9.71 -20.10
C ARG A 226 33.78 -10.42 -20.61
N ALA A 227 34.84 -9.70 -20.97
CA ALA A 227 36.12 -10.32 -21.36
C ALA A 227 36.68 -11.21 -20.23
N CYS A 228 36.67 -10.75 -18.98
CA CYS A 228 37.10 -11.57 -17.84
C CYS A 228 36.18 -12.77 -17.55
N GLU A 229 34.91 -12.73 -17.93
CA GLU A 229 34.01 -13.89 -17.87
C GLU A 229 34.32 -14.89 -18.98
N HIS A 230 34.56 -14.39 -20.20
CA HIS A 230 34.95 -15.21 -21.34
C HIS A 230 36.25 -15.97 -21.06
N ASP A 231 37.30 -15.28 -20.59
CA ASP A 231 38.59 -15.89 -20.22
C ASP A 231 38.41 -17.00 -19.18
N ARG A 232 37.58 -16.76 -18.15
CA ARG A 232 37.27 -17.77 -17.14
C ARG A 232 36.53 -18.96 -17.71
N SER A 233 35.59 -18.73 -18.62
CA SER A 233 34.84 -19.81 -19.28
C SER A 233 35.72 -20.63 -20.21
N VAL A 234 36.66 -20.01 -20.93
CA VAL A 234 37.65 -20.69 -21.76
C VAL A 234 38.57 -21.53 -20.88
N ALA A 235 39.16 -20.93 -19.85
CA ALA A 235 40.05 -21.64 -18.92
C ALA A 235 39.36 -22.84 -18.26
N LYS A 236 38.07 -22.70 -17.89
CA LYS A 236 37.28 -23.80 -17.32
C LYS A 236 37.08 -24.95 -18.32
N ARG A 237 36.75 -24.65 -19.59
CA ARG A 237 36.59 -25.66 -20.64
C ARG A 237 37.90 -26.40 -20.93
N THR A 238 38.99 -25.66 -21.10
CA THR A 238 40.32 -26.26 -21.33
C THR A 238 40.77 -27.13 -20.15
N ALA A 239 40.44 -26.75 -18.90
CA ALA A 239 40.73 -27.58 -17.73
C ALA A 239 39.88 -28.86 -17.70
N GLN A 240 38.62 -28.81 -18.14
CA GLN A 240 37.75 -29.99 -18.25
C GLN A 240 38.21 -30.94 -19.36
N GLU A 241 38.62 -30.40 -20.51
CA GLU A 241 39.17 -31.17 -21.64
C GLU A 241 40.50 -31.85 -21.29
N ARG A 242 41.33 -31.24 -20.45
CA ARG A 242 42.58 -31.86 -19.95
C ARG A 242 42.37 -32.91 -18.87
N ALA A 243 41.19 -32.94 -18.25
CA ALA A 243 40.85 -33.88 -17.18
C ALA A 243 40.05 -35.09 -17.68
N ALA A 244 39.60 -35.07 -18.94
CA ALA A 244 38.93 -36.16 -19.64
C ALA A 244 39.94 -36.95 -20.49
#